data_AF-A0A4Q8B4F8-F1
#
_entry.id   AF-A0A4Q8B4F8-F1
#
_cell.length_a   1.000
_cell.length_b   1.000
_cell.length_c   1.000
_cell.angle_alpha   90.00
_cell.angle_beta   90.00
_cell.angle_gamma   90.00
#
_symmetry.space_group_name_H-M   'P 1'
#
loop_
_entity.id
_entity.type
_entity.pdbx_description
1 polymer ?
#
loop_
_entity_poly.entity_id
_entity_poly.type
_entity_poly.pdbx_seq_one_letter_code
_entity_poly.pdbx_strand_id
1 'polypeptide(L)'
;MTDGDQQPGEAAADREPAVSGEPIVVGAPVVGGGKAADPQPVVALEPVTASEPVTASEPVAASEPVVAPEPAVVDGPAIGRAQVGSRGQEADHGQIAEREQPQPASAAAPARRRRWSLWAAIAVVVMVLTCALPSVLLVGLVGDAGRTATGDDAATAAARRLGVRMTGQLDRQAAALLGGDRDGFLAIAEPGARADLTRRYAALRALRVTVWRPAADGVPRAVAGRPGEWQLAVKVRYCFVVPGCTPASVVIGTRWRDAGEQPRLLAVEESGSTPAGARPWEVSDLAVAFGTRTVVATTPALRAKLPGLLAQAEAAAKVADLYAVGAPPPDRYLVFYAGRGEWRRWYGGGRPRWTAGYAVGVGGGHHDVVLNAESLSPTGVDDLLRHELTHAASLPDWGYSDRATWWLVEGLAEYAGADGQPVGRYDGLPEVRKLVRGGWNGRLDGLTPADDAADDRVGGSYGVGYLAVRHLVDRYGEQRVLDFFRAVVHDRRSVEEASDQAFGEQWSTLHDDCVGYVRAVAG
;
A
#
# COMPACT_ATOMS: atom_id res chain seq x y z
N MET A 1 6.83 53.23 38.47
CA MET A 1 6.82 54.70 38.33
C MET A 1 6.65 54.97 36.84
N THR A 2 5.54 55.40 36.27
CA THR A 2 4.19 55.88 36.67
C THR A 2 3.35 55.67 35.38
N ASP A 3 2.21 54.96 35.40
CA ASP A 3 0.82 55.49 35.50
C ASP A 3 0.59 56.78 34.68
N GLY A 4 -0.47 56.98 33.91
CA GLY A 4 -1.74 56.29 33.61
C GLY A 4 -2.27 56.90 32.28
N ASP A 5 -3.50 56.77 31.81
CA ASP A 5 -4.75 56.32 32.40
C ASP A 5 -5.84 56.25 31.29
N GLN A 6 -6.83 55.38 31.51
CA GLN A 6 -8.26 55.49 31.14
C GLN A 6 -8.81 55.45 29.68
N GLN A 7 -9.51 54.33 29.42
CA GLN A 7 -10.75 54.12 28.60
C GLN A 7 -12.01 54.62 29.37
N PRO A 8 -13.30 54.53 28.92
CA PRO A 8 -13.95 54.08 27.65
C PRO A 8 -15.22 54.91 27.20
N GLY A 9 -15.95 54.46 26.17
CA GLY A 9 -17.36 54.82 25.87
C GLY A 9 -17.62 55.09 24.36
N GLU A 10 -18.09 54.12 23.55
CA GLU A 10 -19.47 53.66 23.27
C GLU A 10 -20.18 54.37 22.08
N ALA A 11 -20.76 53.52 21.21
CA ALA A 11 -21.89 53.72 20.29
C ALA A 11 -21.59 53.80 18.78
N ALA A 12 -22.26 52.88 18.08
CA ALA A 12 -22.21 52.55 16.66
C ALA A 12 -23.10 53.45 15.80
N ALA A 13 -22.71 53.64 14.54
CA ALA A 13 -23.62 53.96 13.44
C ALA A 13 -23.05 53.46 12.10
N ASP A 14 -23.90 52.77 11.36
CA ASP A 14 -23.80 52.20 10.02
C ASP A 14 -22.89 52.92 9.02
N ARG A 15 -22.00 52.17 8.34
CA ARG A 15 -21.58 52.43 6.94
C ARG A 15 -21.24 51.14 6.19
N GLU A 16 -21.79 51.05 4.98
CA GLU A 16 -21.63 50.00 3.96
C GLU A 16 -20.17 49.64 3.62
N PRO A 17 -19.90 48.42 3.11
CA PRO A 17 -18.55 47.97 2.83
C PRO A 17 -17.96 48.65 1.59
N ALA A 18 -16.81 49.30 1.80
CA ALA A 18 -15.99 49.88 0.75
C ALA A 18 -15.34 48.78 -0.12
N VAL A 19 -15.60 48.87 -1.42
CA VAL A 19 -14.85 48.23 -2.49
C VAL A 19 -13.66 49.12 -2.83
N SER A 20 -12.41 48.65 -2.66
CA SER A 20 -11.25 49.12 -3.42
C SER A 20 -10.03 48.23 -3.16
N GLY A 21 -9.34 47.80 -4.23
CA GLY A 21 -8.11 47.01 -4.16
C GLY A 21 -7.78 46.34 -5.50
N GLU A 22 -7.15 47.11 -6.38
CA GLU A 22 -6.76 46.88 -7.78
C GLU A 22 -6.16 45.51 -8.15
N PRO A 23 -6.44 44.97 -9.35
CA PRO A 23 -5.59 43.98 -10.00
C PRO A 23 -4.46 44.66 -10.77
N ILE A 24 -3.24 44.19 -10.54
CA ILE A 24 -2.02 44.57 -11.28
C ILE A 24 -2.19 44.17 -12.75
N VAL A 25 -2.19 45.16 -13.63
CA VAL A 25 -2.16 45.02 -15.09
C VAL A 25 -0.70 44.87 -15.54
N VAL A 26 -0.36 43.73 -16.14
CA VAL A 26 0.91 43.59 -16.89
C VAL A 26 0.62 43.72 -18.39
N GLY A 27 1.11 44.83 -18.93
CA GLY A 27 1.55 45.12 -20.31
C GLY A 27 1.01 44.33 -21.49
N ALA A 28 0.29 45.05 -22.36
CA ALA A 28 -0.04 44.71 -23.75
C ALA A 28 1.21 44.70 -24.67
N PRO A 29 1.10 44.15 -25.91
CA PRO A 29 2.22 43.74 -26.73
C PRO A 29 2.76 44.86 -27.66
N VAL A 30 4.03 44.73 -28.04
CA VAL A 30 4.69 45.56 -29.05
C VAL A 30 4.28 45.11 -30.45
N VAL A 31 3.85 46.06 -31.28
CA VAL A 31 3.52 45.90 -32.71
C VAL A 31 4.53 46.65 -33.58
N GLY A 32 4.92 46.02 -34.70
CA GLY A 32 5.41 46.64 -35.93
C GLY A 32 6.86 46.21 -36.28
N GLY A 33 7.18 45.64 -37.44
CA GLY A 33 6.44 45.32 -38.65
C GLY A 33 7.45 44.91 -39.74
N GLY A 34 7.06 44.07 -40.69
CA GLY A 34 7.86 43.73 -41.88
C GLY A 34 7.43 42.46 -42.59
N LYS A 35 6.76 42.60 -43.74
CA LYS A 35 6.24 41.52 -44.61
C LYS A 35 7.35 40.67 -45.24
N ALA A 36 7.10 39.36 -45.42
CA ALA A 36 7.56 38.61 -46.60
C ALA A 36 6.73 37.33 -46.85
N ALA A 37 6.16 37.29 -48.06
CA ALA A 37 5.83 36.16 -48.95
C ALA A 37 5.21 34.85 -48.42
N ASP A 38 4.02 34.53 -48.97
CA ASP A 38 3.42 33.19 -49.05
C ASP A 38 4.34 32.19 -49.76
N PRO A 39 4.58 30.99 -49.21
CA PRO A 39 5.05 29.86 -49.98
C PRO A 39 3.85 29.06 -50.55
N GLN A 40 3.94 28.75 -51.85
CA GLN A 40 2.99 27.94 -52.61
C GLN A 40 2.76 26.53 -52.03
N PRO A 41 1.63 25.87 -52.34
CA PRO A 41 1.32 24.54 -51.82
C PRO A 41 2.26 23.50 -52.43
N VAL A 42 2.85 22.68 -51.55
CA VAL A 42 3.72 21.56 -51.92
C VAL A 42 2.87 20.46 -52.54
N VAL A 43 3.22 20.05 -53.75
CA VAL A 43 2.59 18.95 -54.50
C VAL A 43 2.83 17.64 -53.76
N ALA A 44 1.75 16.89 -53.50
CA ALA A 44 1.81 15.56 -52.92
C ALA A 44 2.55 14.59 -53.86
N LEU A 45 3.55 13.87 -53.34
CA LEU A 45 4.20 12.78 -54.05
C LEU A 45 3.26 11.57 -54.11
N GLU A 46 3.13 10.98 -55.29
CA GLU A 46 2.31 9.79 -55.54
C GLU A 46 2.79 8.58 -54.72
N PRO A 47 1.87 7.67 -54.33
CA PRO A 47 2.23 6.51 -53.52
C PRO A 47 3.04 5.49 -54.35
N VAL A 48 4.20 5.12 -53.82
CA VAL A 48 4.99 3.96 -54.28
C VAL A 48 4.18 2.68 -54.09
N THR A 49 4.01 1.95 -55.18
CA THR A 49 3.37 0.64 -55.25
C THR A 49 4.14 -0.39 -54.42
N ALA A 50 3.44 -1.04 -53.49
CA ALA A 50 3.97 -2.18 -52.73
C ALA A 50 4.17 -3.38 -53.66
N SER A 51 5.36 -3.97 -53.62
CA SER A 51 5.67 -5.24 -54.29
C SER A 51 4.94 -6.41 -53.62
N GLU A 52 4.51 -7.37 -54.43
CA GLU A 52 3.72 -8.56 -54.05
C GLU A 52 4.38 -9.42 -52.96
N PRO A 53 3.59 -10.10 -52.10
CA PRO A 53 4.11 -10.95 -51.05
C PRO A 53 4.66 -12.26 -51.62
N VAL A 54 5.89 -12.60 -51.21
CA VAL A 54 6.52 -13.89 -51.47
C VAL A 54 5.80 -14.97 -50.68
N THR A 55 5.39 -16.04 -51.36
CA THR A 55 4.73 -17.22 -50.80
C THR A 55 5.61 -17.92 -49.77
N ALA A 56 5.12 -18.05 -48.53
CA ALA A 56 5.75 -18.86 -47.51
C ALA A 56 5.54 -20.35 -47.80
N SER A 57 6.62 -21.12 -47.80
CA SER A 57 6.62 -22.57 -47.94
C SER A 57 6.01 -23.25 -46.70
N GLU A 58 5.29 -24.36 -46.92
CA GLU A 58 4.61 -25.16 -45.90
C GLU A 58 5.54 -25.65 -44.77
N PRO A 59 5.08 -25.73 -43.51
CA PRO A 59 5.86 -26.28 -42.42
C PRO A 59 5.91 -27.81 -42.47
N VAL A 60 7.13 -28.35 -42.40
CA VAL A 60 7.42 -29.77 -42.25
C VAL A 60 6.95 -30.24 -40.85
N ALA A 61 6.18 -31.32 -40.83
CA ALA A 61 5.66 -31.95 -39.62
C ALA A 61 6.78 -32.35 -38.64
N ALA A 62 6.64 -31.92 -37.38
CA ALA A 62 7.50 -32.35 -36.28
C ALA A 62 7.02 -33.70 -35.74
N SER A 63 7.94 -34.67 -35.64
CA SER A 63 7.73 -36.00 -35.10
C SER A 63 7.35 -35.99 -33.62
N GLU A 64 6.52 -36.96 -33.22
CA GLU A 64 5.99 -37.14 -31.86
C GLU A 64 7.08 -37.30 -30.78
N PRO A 65 6.86 -36.82 -29.54
CA PRO A 65 7.81 -36.98 -28.45
C PRO A 65 7.79 -38.40 -27.86
N VAL A 66 8.98 -38.97 -27.69
CA VAL A 66 9.23 -40.25 -27.02
C VAL A 66 8.95 -40.12 -25.52
N VAL A 67 8.14 -41.02 -24.99
CA VAL A 67 7.78 -41.15 -23.57
C VAL A 67 9.01 -41.61 -22.75
N ALA A 68 9.36 -40.84 -21.71
CA ALA A 68 10.36 -41.26 -20.72
C ALA A 68 9.72 -42.19 -19.66
N PRO A 69 10.43 -43.24 -19.17
CA PRO A 69 9.89 -44.15 -18.16
C PRO A 69 9.93 -43.57 -16.74
N GLU A 70 8.94 -43.94 -15.92
CA GLU A 70 8.81 -43.59 -14.49
C GLU A 70 10.02 -44.03 -13.64
N PRO A 71 10.38 -43.29 -12.58
CA PRO A 71 11.37 -43.74 -11.62
C PRO A 71 10.77 -44.79 -10.66
N ALA A 72 11.52 -45.89 -10.49
CA ALA A 72 11.19 -47.00 -9.60
C ALA A 72 11.26 -46.61 -8.11
N VAL A 73 10.32 -47.16 -7.35
CA VAL A 73 10.22 -47.14 -5.88
C VAL A 73 11.41 -47.86 -5.26
N VAL A 74 12.06 -47.24 -4.28
CA VAL A 74 13.07 -47.90 -3.43
C VAL A 74 12.55 -47.96 -1.99
N ASP A 75 12.46 -49.18 -1.49
CA ASP A 75 12.12 -49.57 -0.12
C ASP A 75 13.11 -48.98 0.91
N GLY A 76 12.59 -48.52 2.05
CA GLY A 76 13.39 -48.12 3.21
C GLY A 76 13.72 -49.28 4.16
N PRO A 77 14.44 -49.01 5.26
CA PRO A 77 14.33 -49.82 6.46
C PRO A 77 13.94 -49.01 7.71
N ALA A 78 13.03 -49.60 8.50
CA ALA A 78 12.82 -49.36 9.94
C ALA A 78 14.10 -49.76 10.72
N ILE A 79 14.39 -49.41 11.98
CA ILE A 79 13.66 -49.60 13.26
C ILE A 79 14.39 -48.76 14.34
N GLY A 80 13.68 -48.20 15.32
CA GLY A 80 14.29 -47.68 16.55
C GLY A 80 13.31 -47.09 17.57
N ARG A 81 12.54 -47.97 18.24
CA ARG A 81 11.64 -47.66 19.36
C ARG A 81 12.42 -47.61 20.68
N ALA A 82 12.15 -46.63 21.55
CA ALA A 82 12.26 -46.79 23.01
C ALA A 82 11.24 -45.90 23.74
N GLN A 83 10.44 -46.53 24.60
CA GLN A 83 9.37 -45.98 25.44
C GLN A 83 9.93 -45.32 26.72
N VAL A 84 9.34 -44.19 27.14
CA VAL A 84 8.44 -43.98 28.31
C VAL A 84 8.96 -44.45 29.67
N GLY A 85 9.07 -43.50 30.60
CA GLY A 85 9.14 -43.74 32.05
C GLY A 85 8.75 -42.47 32.82
N SER A 86 7.45 -42.36 33.15
CA SER A 86 6.88 -41.36 34.06
C SER A 86 7.06 -41.79 35.52
N ARG A 87 7.42 -40.85 36.41
CA ARG A 87 6.99 -40.84 37.82
C ARG A 87 7.26 -39.46 38.41
N GLY A 88 6.19 -38.77 38.80
CA GLY A 88 6.24 -37.69 39.77
C GLY A 88 5.93 -38.21 41.17
N GLN A 89 6.53 -37.61 42.20
CA GLN A 89 5.83 -37.23 43.44
C GLN A 89 6.69 -36.28 44.29
N GLU A 90 6.06 -35.17 44.68
CA GLU A 90 6.25 -34.29 45.85
C GLU A 90 6.62 -35.04 47.15
N ALA A 91 7.18 -34.47 48.23
CA ALA A 91 7.62 -33.14 48.65
C ALA A 91 8.42 -33.30 49.96
N ASP A 92 9.01 -32.19 50.42
CA ASP A 92 9.22 -31.77 51.82
C ASP A 92 10.67 -31.51 52.30
N HIS A 93 10.75 -30.46 53.13
CA HIS A 93 11.81 -29.49 53.40
C HIS A 93 12.95 -29.93 54.33
N GLY A 94 14.07 -29.18 54.28
CA GLY A 94 15.13 -29.24 55.30
C GLY A 94 16.41 -28.41 55.05
N GLN A 95 16.29 -27.07 55.05
CA GLN A 95 17.13 -26.08 55.76
C GLN A 95 18.70 -26.13 55.87
N ILE A 96 19.31 -24.94 55.65
CA ILE A 96 20.52 -24.30 56.31
C ILE A 96 21.91 -24.74 55.75
N ALA A 97 22.96 -23.93 55.52
CA ALA A 97 23.34 -22.52 55.77
C ALA A 97 24.49 -22.11 54.81
N GLU A 98 24.64 -20.81 54.55
CA GLU A 98 25.96 -20.20 54.28
C GLU A 98 26.06 -18.83 54.97
N ARG A 99 27.11 -18.67 55.79
CA ARG A 99 27.69 -17.44 56.38
C ARG A 99 28.72 -16.89 55.37
N GLU A 100 29.16 -15.64 55.28
CA GLU A 100 29.25 -14.48 56.19
C GLU A 100 29.53 -13.20 55.34
N GLN A 101 29.08 -12.03 55.81
CA GLN A 101 29.33 -10.64 55.34
C GLN A 101 30.71 -10.10 55.88
N PRO A 102 31.26 -8.87 55.59
CA PRO A 102 30.55 -7.57 55.52
C PRO A 102 31.14 -6.37 54.71
N GLN A 103 30.33 -5.30 54.61
CA GLN A 103 30.73 -3.91 54.33
C GLN A 103 30.80 -3.08 55.63
N PRO A 104 31.59 -1.99 55.68
CA PRO A 104 31.32 -0.80 56.50
C PRO A 104 30.93 0.41 55.62
N ALA A 105 30.49 1.58 56.07
CA ALA A 105 29.71 2.11 57.20
C ALA A 105 29.60 3.64 56.96
N SER A 106 28.54 4.30 57.48
CA SER A 106 28.42 5.75 57.83
C SER A 106 27.18 6.42 57.19
N ALA A 107 26.35 7.26 57.85
CA ALA A 107 26.13 7.62 59.26
C ALA A 107 24.80 8.41 59.39
N ALA A 108 24.17 8.29 60.57
CA ALA A 108 23.34 9.21 61.36
C ALA A 108 22.36 10.26 60.74
N ALA A 109 21.13 10.26 61.26
CA ALA A 109 20.03 11.26 61.15
C ALA A 109 20.15 12.37 62.26
N PRO A 110 19.29 13.44 62.41
CA PRO A 110 17.81 13.38 62.42
C PRO A 110 16.95 14.64 62.01
N ALA A 111 15.66 14.34 61.76
CA ALA A 111 14.41 15.07 62.06
C ALA A 111 14.11 16.51 61.58
N ARG A 112 13.03 16.64 60.78
CA ARG A 112 11.97 17.66 61.03
C ARG A 112 10.60 17.22 60.50
N ARG A 113 9.60 17.26 61.38
CA ARG A 113 8.18 17.00 61.09
C ARG A 113 7.56 18.14 60.27
N ARG A 114 6.53 17.79 59.47
CA ARG A 114 5.15 18.35 59.50
C ARG A 114 4.63 18.78 58.11
N ARG A 115 3.38 18.37 57.88
CA ARG A 115 2.40 18.78 56.85
C ARG A 115 2.55 18.05 55.53
N TRP A 116 1.70 17.05 55.30
CA TRP A 116 1.04 16.75 54.02
C TRP A 116 -0.12 15.72 54.20
N SER A 117 -0.69 15.62 55.41
CA SER A 117 -1.80 14.68 55.71
C SER A 117 -3.19 15.29 55.53
N LEU A 118 -3.33 16.39 54.78
CA LEU A 118 -4.63 17.04 54.50
C LEU A 118 -5.16 16.76 53.08
N TRP A 119 -4.33 16.28 52.16
CA TRP A 119 -4.77 15.99 50.78
C TRP A 119 -5.19 14.52 50.56
N ALA A 120 -4.69 13.58 51.38
CA ALA A 120 -5.06 12.17 51.27
C ALA A 120 -6.49 11.88 51.78
N ALA A 121 -7.02 12.69 52.71
CA ALA A 121 -8.36 12.49 53.27
C ALA A 121 -9.49 13.02 52.35
N ILE A 122 -9.22 14.03 51.52
CA ILE A 122 -10.22 14.61 50.61
C ILE A 122 -10.46 13.69 49.40
N ALA A 123 -9.42 13.01 48.90
CA ALA A 123 -9.53 12.11 47.77
C ALA A 123 -10.38 10.85 48.07
N VAL A 124 -10.31 10.33 49.30
CA VAL A 124 -11.07 9.14 49.71
C VAL A 124 -12.54 9.47 49.98
N VAL A 125 -12.86 10.68 50.46
CA VAL A 125 -14.25 11.10 50.70
C VAL A 125 -15.01 11.34 49.40
N VAL A 126 -14.38 11.88 48.35
CA VAL A 126 -15.02 12.06 47.02
C VAL A 126 -15.26 10.73 46.31
N MET A 127 -14.37 9.74 46.51
CA MET A 127 -14.50 8.43 45.88
C MET A 127 -15.55 7.54 46.56
N VAL A 128 -15.79 7.72 47.87
CA VAL A 128 -16.81 6.96 48.62
C VAL A 128 -18.21 7.62 48.54
N LEU A 129 -18.32 8.94 48.36
CA LEU A 129 -19.61 9.64 48.17
C LEU A 129 -20.19 9.57 46.76
N THR A 130 -19.46 9.06 45.76
CA THR A 130 -19.97 8.85 44.40
C THR A 130 -20.36 7.41 44.10
N CYS A 131 -20.02 6.45 44.98
CA CYS A 131 -20.22 5.02 44.75
C CYS A 131 -21.11 4.30 45.78
N ALA A 132 -21.75 4.98 46.73
CA ALA A 132 -22.64 4.32 47.67
C ALA A 132 -23.88 5.16 48.00
N LEU A 133 -25.02 4.62 47.54
CA LEU A 133 -26.42 4.87 47.89
C LEU A 133 -27.23 5.80 46.96
N PRO A 134 -28.50 5.44 46.69
CA PRO A 134 -29.02 4.12 46.24
C PRO A 134 -30.23 4.26 45.27
N SER A 135 -30.49 3.35 44.34
CA SER A 135 -31.10 2.02 44.58
C SER A 135 -32.43 1.99 45.36
N VAL A 136 -33.19 3.09 45.46
CA VAL A 136 -34.57 3.11 46.04
C VAL A 136 -35.63 3.61 45.04
N LEU A 137 -35.45 3.33 43.75
CA LEU A 137 -36.51 3.57 42.74
C LEU A 137 -36.65 2.43 41.71
N LEU A 138 -36.16 1.23 42.06
CA LEU A 138 -36.14 0.07 41.14
C LEU A 138 -36.58 -1.25 41.78
N VAL A 139 -37.36 -1.21 42.87
CA VAL A 139 -38.08 -2.37 43.40
C VAL A 139 -39.51 -1.96 43.67
N GLY A 140 -40.35 -2.07 42.66
CA GLY A 140 -41.75 -1.68 42.76
C GLY A 140 -42.56 -1.84 41.48
N LEU A 141 -42.24 -2.82 40.63
CA LEU A 141 -43.18 -3.52 39.74
C LEU A 141 -42.42 -4.64 39.00
N VAL A 142 -42.01 -5.64 39.77
CA VAL A 142 -41.83 -7.00 39.24
C VAL A 142 -43.24 -7.48 38.91
N GLY A 143 -43.54 -7.43 37.61
CA GLY A 143 -44.72 -7.98 36.99
C GLY A 143 -44.42 -8.19 35.51
N ASP A 144 -43.41 -9.00 35.21
CA ASP A 144 -43.60 -10.32 34.60
C ASP A 144 -42.22 -10.91 34.25
N ALA A 145 -41.93 -12.07 34.81
CA ALA A 145 -40.72 -12.82 34.56
C ALA A 145 -40.87 -13.53 33.20
N GLY A 146 -40.06 -13.13 32.21
CA GLY A 146 -40.01 -13.85 30.95
C GLY A 146 -39.46 -13.05 29.77
N ARG A 147 -38.29 -12.40 29.90
CA ARG A 147 -37.52 -12.03 28.70
C ARG A 147 -36.45 -13.08 28.45
N THR A 148 -36.89 -14.09 27.72
CA THR A 148 -36.06 -14.87 26.80
C THR A 148 -34.97 -14.01 26.17
N ALA A 149 -33.78 -14.55 26.00
CA ALA A 149 -32.79 -14.04 25.05
C ALA A 149 -33.53 -13.67 23.75
N THR A 150 -33.69 -12.39 23.49
CA THR A 150 -34.45 -11.92 22.33
C THR A 150 -33.62 -12.28 21.10
N GLY A 151 -34.13 -13.22 20.30
CA GLY A 151 -33.64 -13.45 18.95
C GLY A 151 -33.59 -12.14 18.18
N ASP A 152 -32.69 -12.05 17.19
CA ASP A 152 -32.58 -10.93 16.26
C ASP A 152 -33.97 -10.33 15.95
N ASP A 153 -34.14 -9.01 16.09
CA ASP A 153 -35.38 -8.32 15.71
C ASP A 153 -35.80 -8.76 14.30
N ALA A 154 -37.11 -8.94 14.08
CA ALA A 154 -37.66 -9.51 12.85
C ALA A 154 -37.17 -8.76 11.60
N ALA A 155 -36.95 -7.44 11.70
CA ALA A 155 -36.36 -6.61 10.66
C ALA A 155 -34.91 -6.99 10.35
N THR A 156 -34.08 -7.19 11.38
CA THR A 156 -32.69 -7.67 11.23
C THR A 156 -32.66 -9.07 10.64
N ALA A 157 -33.53 -9.98 11.09
CA ALA A 157 -33.64 -11.33 10.53
C ALA A 157 -34.06 -11.31 9.04
N ALA A 158 -34.98 -10.43 8.65
CA ALA A 158 -35.37 -10.24 7.25
C ALA A 158 -34.23 -9.69 6.39
N ALA A 159 -33.51 -8.68 6.89
CA ALA A 159 -32.35 -8.12 6.20
C ALA A 159 -31.22 -9.15 6.04
N ARG A 160 -30.97 -9.99 7.06
CA ARG A 160 -30.02 -11.11 6.95
C ARG A 160 -30.42 -12.11 5.86
N ARG A 161 -31.70 -12.50 5.80
CA ARG A 161 -32.22 -13.39 4.73
C ARG A 161 -32.05 -12.77 3.34
N LEU A 162 -32.26 -11.46 3.21
CA LEU A 162 -31.99 -10.73 1.96
C LEU A 162 -30.49 -10.77 1.62
N GLY A 163 -29.61 -10.56 2.61
CA GLY A 163 -28.16 -10.66 2.44
C GLY A 163 -27.71 -12.03 1.91
N VAL A 164 -28.28 -13.12 2.44
CA VAL A 164 -28.01 -14.48 1.92
C VAL A 164 -28.37 -14.60 0.44
N ARG A 165 -29.52 -14.07 0.01
CA ARG A 165 -29.93 -14.09 -1.41
C ARG A 165 -29.03 -13.21 -2.29
N MET A 166 -28.59 -12.06 -1.79
CA MET A 166 -27.62 -11.19 -2.49
C MET A 166 -26.28 -11.90 -2.68
N THR A 167 -25.73 -12.52 -1.63
CA THR A 167 -24.49 -13.30 -1.72
C THR A 167 -24.63 -14.47 -2.70
N GLY A 168 -25.75 -15.19 -2.68
CA GLY A 168 -26.00 -16.25 -3.67
C GLY A 168 -26.08 -15.76 -5.12
N GLN A 169 -26.51 -14.50 -5.36
CA GLN A 169 -26.41 -13.87 -6.68
C GLN A 169 -24.97 -13.51 -7.05
N LEU A 170 -24.18 -12.99 -6.09
CA LEU A 170 -22.76 -12.70 -6.29
C LEU A 170 -21.95 -13.97 -6.58
N ASP A 171 -22.28 -15.10 -5.95
CA ASP A 171 -21.64 -16.40 -6.23
C ASP A 171 -21.93 -16.88 -7.65
N ARG A 172 -23.17 -16.73 -8.13
CA ARG A 172 -23.52 -17.01 -9.54
C ARG A 172 -22.76 -16.11 -10.51
N GLN A 173 -22.69 -14.81 -10.21
CA GLN A 173 -21.92 -13.86 -11.00
C GLN A 173 -20.42 -14.23 -11.02
N ALA A 174 -19.85 -14.65 -9.88
CA ALA A 174 -18.48 -15.10 -9.76
C ALA A 174 -18.20 -16.34 -10.63
N ALA A 175 -19.09 -17.33 -10.59
CA ALA A 175 -18.99 -18.53 -11.43
C ALA A 175 -19.04 -18.17 -12.93
N ALA A 176 -19.93 -17.27 -13.33
CA ALA A 176 -20.03 -16.79 -14.70
C ALA A 176 -18.77 -16.03 -15.15
N LEU A 177 -18.21 -15.17 -14.28
CA LEU A 177 -16.94 -14.48 -14.55
C LEU A 177 -15.81 -15.46 -14.83
N LEU A 178 -15.64 -16.46 -13.95
CA LEU A 178 -14.56 -17.44 -14.08
C LEU A 178 -14.77 -18.35 -15.30
N GLY A 179 -16.02 -18.73 -15.58
CA GLY A 179 -16.41 -19.52 -16.76
C GLY A 179 -16.38 -18.77 -18.09
N GLY A 180 -16.20 -17.44 -18.08
CA GLY A 180 -16.23 -16.65 -19.31
C GLY A 180 -17.64 -16.44 -19.88
N ASP A 181 -18.68 -16.61 -19.05
CA ASP A 181 -20.07 -16.36 -19.40
C ASP A 181 -20.44 -14.90 -19.11
N ARG A 182 -20.40 -14.08 -20.16
CA ARG A 182 -20.74 -12.66 -20.06
C ARG A 182 -22.21 -12.46 -19.71
N ASP A 183 -23.12 -13.24 -20.30
CA ASP A 183 -24.55 -13.03 -20.10
C ASP A 183 -24.97 -13.47 -18.70
N GLY A 184 -24.42 -14.58 -18.20
CA GLY A 184 -24.56 -15.00 -16.81
C GLY A 184 -24.00 -13.97 -15.83
N PHE A 185 -22.86 -13.34 -16.14
CA PHE A 185 -22.28 -12.29 -15.30
C PHE A 185 -23.19 -11.04 -15.20
N LEU A 186 -23.87 -10.71 -16.31
CA LEU A 186 -24.77 -9.56 -16.40
C LEU A 186 -26.20 -9.86 -15.93
N ALA A 187 -26.57 -11.13 -15.73
CA ALA A 187 -27.92 -11.55 -15.34
C ALA A 187 -28.40 -10.93 -14.03
N ILE A 188 -27.47 -10.67 -13.11
CA ILE A 188 -27.73 -10.05 -11.80
C ILE A 188 -28.19 -8.58 -11.91
N ALA A 189 -27.81 -7.89 -12.99
CA ALA A 189 -27.96 -6.45 -13.10
C ALA A 189 -29.35 -6.00 -13.55
N GLU A 190 -29.77 -4.87 -13.01
CA GLU A 190 -30.78 -3.99 -13.60
C GLU A 190 -30.21 -3.29 -14.85
N PRO A 191 -31.04 -2.82 -15.80
CA PRO A 191 -30.57 -2.20 -17.04
C PRO A 191 -29.52 -1.09 -16.84
N GLY A 192 -29.69 -0.25 -15.81
CA GLY A 192 -28.76 0.85 -15.50
C GLY A 192 -27.36 0.41 -15.05
N ALA A 193 -27.19 -0.82 -14.55
CA ALA A 193 -25.89 -1.34 -14.10
C ALA A 193 -25.12 -2.07 -15.21
N ARG A 194 -25.77 -2.42 -16.32
CA ARG A 194 -25.20 -3.34 -17.33
C ARG A 194 -23.98 -2.80 -18.05
N ALA A 195 -23.94 -1.49 -18.32
CA ALA A 195 -22.79 -0.87 -18.97
C ALA A 195 -21.54 -0.93 -18.08
N ASP A 196 -21.71 -0.62 -16.79
CA ASP A 196 -20.63 -0.68 -15.81
C ASP A 196 -20.08 -2.09 -15.63
N LEU A 197 -20.98 -3.06 -15.42
CA LEU A 197 -20.60 -4.46 -15.28
C LEU A 197 -20.00 -5.04 -16.56
N THR A 198 -20.45 -4.61 -17.74
CA THR A 198 -19.83 -5.01 -19.02
C THR A 198 -18.36 -4.60 -19.06
N ARG A 199 -18.05 -3.36 -18.68
CA ARG A 199 -16.67 -2.85 -18.64
C ARG A 199 -15.82 -3.62 -17.64
N ARG A 200 -16.32 -3.80 -16.41
CA ARG A 200 -15.62 -4.56 -15.36
C ARG A 200 -15.37 -6.02 -15.78
N TYR A 201 -16.36 -6.67 -16.40
CA TYR A 201 -16.22 -8.01 -16.95
C TYR A 201 -15.08 -8.06 -17.97
N ALA A 202 -15.09 -7.15 -18.95
CA ALA A 202 -14.05 -7.10 -19.97
C ALA A 202 -12.65 -6.89 -19.37
N ALA A 203 -12.50 -5.97 -18.40
CA ALA A 203 -11.24 -5.70 -17.72
C ALA A 203 -10.74 -6.91 -16.91
N LEU A 204 -11.61 -7.56 -16.13
CA LEU A 204 -11.27 -8.74 -15.33
C LEU A 204 -10.89 -9.95 -16.20
N ARG A 205 -11.60 -10.15 -17.33
CA ARG A 205 -11.25 -11.17 -18.32
C ARG A 205 -9.94 -10.84 -19.05
N ALA A 206 -9.70 -9.57 -19.37
CA ALA A 206 -8.46 -9.12 -19.99
C ALA A 206 -7.25 -9.36 -19.07
N LEU A 207 -7.41 -9.21 -17.75
CA LEU A 207 -6.41 -9.54 -16.73
C LEU A 207 -6.28 -11.04 -16.44
N ARG A 208 -7.10 -11.89 -17.07
CA ARG A 208 -7.16 -13.35 -16.84
C ARG A 208 -7.40 -13.70 -15.37
N VAL A 209 -8.50 -13.19 -14.81
CA VAL A 209 -8.96 -13.56 -13.46
C VAL A 209 -9.06 -15.08 -13.30
N THR A 210 -8.40 -15.62 -12.28
CA THR A 210 -8.38 -17.05 -11.93
C THR A 210 -9.10 -17.36 -10.63
N VAL A 211 -9.17 -16.38 -9.73
CA VAL A 211 -9.93 -16.46 -8.48
C VAL A 211 -10.81 -15.21 -8.38
N TRP A 212 -12.08 -15.42 -8.04
CA TRP A 212 -13.02 -14.36 -7.71
C TRP A 212 -13.97 -14.88 -6.63
N ARG A 213 -13.81 -14.41 -5.40
CA ARG A 213 -14.54 -14.91 -4.23
C ARG A 213 -15.17 -13.73 -3.48
N PRO A 214 -16.42 -13.38 -3.80
CA PRO A 214 -17.16 -12.39 -3.02
C PRO A 214 -17.53 -12.98 -1.65
N ALA A 215 -17.49 -12.14 -0.62
CA ALA A 215 -17.96 -12.45 0.72
C ALA A 215 -18.57 -11.20 1.33
N ALA A 216 -19.67 -11.35 2.06
CA ALA A 216 -20.33 -10.27 2.76
C ALA A 216 -20.68 -10.73 4.18
N ASP A 217 -20.00 -10.15 5.17
CA ASP A 217 -20.17 -10.50 6.59
C ASP A 217 -21.19 -9.56 7.29
N GLY A 218 -21.63 -8.50 6.59
CA GLY A 218 -22.55 -7.50 7.10
C GLY A 218 -24.02 -7.73 6.73
N VAL A 219 -24.92 -7.14 7.52
CA VAL A 219 -26.36 -7.10 7.20
C VAL A 219 -26.62 -5.99 6.17
N PRO A 220 -27.33 -6.24 5.05
CA PRO A 220 -27.73 -5.20 4.11
C PRO A 220 -28.45 -4.05 4.82
N ARG A 221 -28.13 -2.82 4.45
CA ARG A 221 -28.74 -1.60 5.01
C ARG A 221 -29.67 -0.97 3.99
N ALA A 222 -30.87 -0.58 4.40
CA ALA A 222 -31.77 0.19 3.54
C ALA A 222 -31.12 1.54 3.18
N VAL A 223 -31.28 1.98 1.93
CA VAL A 223 -30.78 3.27 1.47
C VAL A 223 -31.75 4.37 1.89
N ALA A 224 -31.28 5.34 2.67
CA ALA A 224 -32.10 6.44 3.16
C ALA A 224 -32.74 7.21 1.99
N GLY A 225 -34.04 7.49 2.10
CA GLY A 225 -34.81 8.20 1.06
C GLY A 225 -35.07 7.40 -0.22
N ARG A 226 -34.71 6.11 -0.28
CA ARG A 226 -34.96 5.23 -1.45
C ARG A 226 -35.60 3.91 -1.02
N PRO A 227 -36.94 3.89 -0.86
CA PRO A 227 -37.65 2.68 -0.45
C PRO A 227 -37.37 1.49 -1.38
N GLY A 228 -37.05 0.34 -0.80
CA GLY A 228 -36.74 -0.89 -1.54
C GLY A 228 -35.31 -0.98 -2.11
N GLU A 229 -34.49 0.08 -1.96
CA GLU A 229 -33.06 0.02 -2.25
C GLU A 229 -32.24 -0.35 -1.02
N TRP A 230 -31.24 -1.20 -1.23
CA TRP A 230 -30.39 -1.74 -0.18
C TRP A 230 -28.92 -1.61 -0.56
N GLN A 231 -28.06 -1.39 0.43
CA GLN A 231 -26.62 -1.35 0.27
C GLN A 231 -25.97 -2.52 1.03
N LEU A 232 -25.01 -3.17 0.38
CA LEU A 232 -24.21 -4.25 0.96
C LEU A 232 -22.74 -4.02 0.63
N ALA A 233 -21.87 -4.01 1.64
CA ALA A 233 -20.42 -4.02 1.44
C ALA A 233 -19.96 -5.46 1.18
N VAL A 234 -19.19 -5.66 0.13
CA VAL A 234 -18.71 -6.97 -0.32
C VAL A 234 -17.19 -6.96 -0.33
N LYS A 235 -16.57 -7.85 0.43
CA LYS A 235 -15.14 -8.13 0.31
C LYS A 235 -14.95 -9.13 -0.82
N VAL A 236 -14.21 -8.76 -1.85
CA VAL A 236 -13.83 -9.64 -2.95
C VAL A 236 -12.37 -10.05 -2.78
N ARG A 237 -12.11 -11.35 -2.78
CA ARG A 237 -10.77 -11.92 -2.90
C ARG A 237 -10.52 -12.36 -4.34
N TYR A 238 -9.39 -11.97 -4.93
CA TYR A 238 -9.12 -12.22 -6.34
C TYR A 238 -7.65 -12.57 -6.64
N CYS A 239 -7.46 -13.28 -7.76
CA CYS A 239 -6.17 -13.60 -8.36
C CYS A 239 -6.23 -13.35 -9.87
N PHE A 240 -5.11 -12.97 -10.45
CA PHE A 240 -4.93 -12.87 -11.89
C PHE A 240 -3.84 -13.85 -12.35
N VAL A 241 -4.02 -14.45 -13.53
CA VAL A 241 -3.08 -15.33 -14.23
C VAL A 241 -2.79 -16.66 -13.53
N VAL A 242 -2.35 -16.63 -12.27
CA VAL A 242 -1.89 -17.80 -11.51
C VAL A 242 -3.06 -18.38 -10.72
N PRO A 243 -3.47 -19.63 -10.99
CA PRO A 243 -4.39 -20.34 -10.13
C PRO A 243 -3.75 -20.61 -8.76
N GLY A 244 -4.50 -20.48 -7.67
CA GLY A 244 -4.00 -20.82 -6.33
C GLY A 244 -3.08 -19.77 -5.70
N CYS A 245 -2.98 -18.57 -6.27
CA CYS A 245 -2.25 -17.46 -5.65
C CYS A 245 -2.81 -17.11 -4.25
N THR A 246 -1.99 -16.52 -3.38
CA THR A 246 -2.50 -15.83 -2.20
C THR A 246 -3.36 -14.67 -2.67
N PRO A 247 -4.67 -14.59 -2.37
CA PRO A 247 -5.52 -13.63 -3.06
C PRO A 247 -5.35 -12.21 -2.52
N ALA A 248 -5.27 -11.24 -3.44
CA ALA A 248 -5.51 -9.84 -3.14
C ALA A 248 -6.96 -9.63 -2.68
N SER A 249 -7.24 -8.50 -2.01
CA SER A 249 -8.60 -8.20 -1.56
C SER A 249 -9.00 -6.75 -1.73
N VAL A 250 -10.29 -6.54 -1.97
CA VAL A 250 -10.91 -5.22 -2.08
C VAL A 250 -12.30 -5.26 -1.44
N VAL A 251 -12.71 -4.16 -0.83
CA VAL A 251 -14.09 -3.99 -0.35
C VAL A 251 -14.81 -3.04 -1.29
N ILE A 252 -15.89 -3.51 -1.89
CA ILE A 252 -16.73 -2.76 -2.83
C ILE A 252 -18.13 -2.58 -2.25
N GLY A 253 -18.69 -1.38 -2.41
CA GLY A 253 -20.11 -1.14 -2.12
C GLY A 253 -20.97 -1.70 -3.25
N THR A 254 -22.10 -2.31 -2.91
CA THR A 254 -23.09 -2.77 -3.90
C THR A 254 -24.46 -2.26 -3.52
N ARG A 255 -25.21 -1.76 -4.51
CA ARG A 255 -26.59 -1.28 -4.33
C ARG A 255 -27.55 -2.20 -5.03
N TRP A 256 -28.67 -2.49 -4.40
CA TRP A 256 -29.59 -3.54 -4.82
C TRP A 256 -31.04 -3.10 -4.71
N ARG A 257 -31.88 -3.73 -5.53
CA ARG A 257 -33.33 -3.74 -5.39
C ARG A 257 -33.77 -5.09 -4.85
N ASP A 258 -34.61 -5.08 -3.82
CA ASP A 258 -35.31 -6.30 -3.42
C ASP A 258 -36.36 -6.64 -4.48
N ALA A 259 -36.22 -7.82 -5.08
CA ALA A 259 -37.11 -8.36 -6.10
C ALA A 259 -37.51 -9.81 -5.76
N GLY A 260 -37.68 -10.09 -4.45
CA GLY A 260 -38.06 -11.39 -3.93
C GLY A 260 -36.89 -12.37 -3.92
N GLU A 261 -37.07 -13.53 -4.55
CA GLU A 261 -36.07 -14.60 -4.57
C GLU A 261 -34.76 -14.23 -5.28
N GLN A 262 -34.82 -13.25 -6.19
CA GLN A 262 -33.66 -12.82 -6.97
C GLN A 262 -33.45 -11.30 -6.85
N PRO A 263 -32.80 -10.83 -5.76
CA PRO A 263 -32.44 -9.42 -5.65
C PRO A 263 -31.57 -8.99 -6.84
N ARG A 264 -31.79 -7.76 -7.31
CA ARG A 264 -31.15 -7.26 -8.54
C ARG A 264 -30.16 -6.15 -8.23
N LEU A 265 -29.01 -6.20 -8.88
CA LEU A 265 -27.93 -5.25 -8.67
C LEU A 265 -28.21 -3.95 -9.45
N LEU A 266 -28.29 -2.84 -8.72
CA LEU A 266 -28.51 -1.49 -9.23
C LEU A 266 -27.20 -0.78 -9.57
N ALA A 267 -26.14 -1.03 -8.81
CA ALA A 267 -24.82 -0.45 -9.02
C ALA A 267 -23.74 -1.20 -8.23
N VAL A 268 -22.51 -1.15 -8.73
CA VAL A 268 -21.30 -1.44 -7.97
C VAL A 268 -20.57 -0.12 -7.77
N GLU A 269 -20.35 0.24 -6.52
CA GLU A 269 -19.63 1.44 -6.13
C GLU A 269 -18.12 1.21 -6.30
N GLU A 270 -17.37 2.28 -6.53
CA GLU A 270 -15.91 2.23 -6.53
C GLU A 270 -15.40 1.94 -5.12
N SER A 271 -14.30 1.18 -5.00
CA SER A 271 -13.71 0.94 -3.69
C SER A 271 -13.21 2.24 -3.06
N GLY A 272 -13.44 2.38 -1.76
CA GLY A 272 -12.97 3.53 -0.98
C GLY A 272 -11.45 3.60 -0.88
N SER A 273 -10.92 4.74 -0.43
CA SER A 273 -9.47 5.02 -0.38
C SER A 273 -8.66 4.16 0.59
N THR A 274 -9.29 3.35 1.45
CA THR A 274 -8.61 2.51 2.45
C THR A 274 -8.83 1.02 2.16
N PRO A 275 -7.76 0.19 2.10
CA PRO A 275 -6.34 0.56 2.18
C PRO A 275 -5.83 1.25 0.90
N ALA A 276 -6.56 1.13 -0.21
CA ALA A 276 -6.24 1.81 -1.45
C ALA A 276 -7.53 1.99 -2.27
N GLY A 277 -7.65 3.12 -2.99
CA GLY A 277 -8.84 3.48 -3.79
C GLY A 277 -9.14 2.54 -4.97
N ALA A 278 -10.05 2.97 -5.83
CA ALA A 278 -10.56 2.18 -6.94
C ALA A 278 -9.45 1.51 -7.78
N ARG A 279 -9.54 0.18 -7.95
CA ARG A 279 -8.59 -0.57 -8.77
C ARG A 279 -8.76 -0.21 -10.25
N PRO A 280 -7.71 -0.28 -11.08
CA PRO A 280 -7.80 0.02 -12.51
C PRO A 280 -8.92 -0.74 -13.23
N TRP A 281 -9.10 -2.03 -12.91
CA TRP A 281 -10.15 -2.88 -13.49
C TRP A 281 -11.57 -2.53 -13.03
N GLU A 282 -11.73 -1.72 -11.97
CA GLU A 282 -13.04 -1.21 -11.55
C GLU A 282 -13.50 -0.07 -12.43
N VAL A 283 -12.58 0.77 -12.91
CA VAL A 283 -12.89 2.11 -13.41
C VAL A 283 -12.47 2.38 -14.84
N SER A 284 -11.67 1.49 -15.44
CA SER A 284 -11.12 1.67 -16.80
C SER A 284 -11.27 0.40 -17.64
N ASP A 285 -11.41 0.59 -18.95
CA ASP A 285 -11.10 -0.47 -19.93
C ASP A 285 -9.60 -0.71 -19.94
N LEU A 286 -9.18 -1.98 -20.08
CA LEU A 286 -7.78 -2.36 -20.02
C LEU A 286 -7.33 -3.08 -21.31
N ALA A 287 -6.14 -2.70 -21.78
CA ALA A 287 -5.30 -3.47 -22.68
C ALA A 287 -4.16 -4.08 -21.86
N VAL A 288 -3.92 -5.38 -22.02
CA VAL A 288 -3.02 -6.14 -21.15
C VAL A 288 -2.04 -6.95 -21.99
N ALA A 289 -0.77 -6.97 -21.57
CA ALA A 289 0.27 -7.83 -22.10
C ALA A 289 0.84 -8.71 -20.97
N PHE A 290 1.27 -9.91 -21.34
CA PHE A 290 1.66 -10.96 -20.38
C PHE A 290 3.09 -11.40 -20.65
N GLY A 291 3.90 -11.37 -19.61
CA GLY A 291 5.24 -11.94 -19.58
C GLY A 291 5.30 -13.17 -18.67
N THR A 292 6.53 -13.62 -18.40
CA THR A 292 6.77 -14.76 -17.52
C THR A 292 6.66 -14.35 -16.06
N ARG A 293 7.12 -13.15 -15.71
CA ARG A 293 7.12 -12.62 -14.33
C ARG A 293 6.15 -11.46 -14.15
N THR A 294 5.68 -10.83 -15.22
CA THR A 294 4.92 -9.59 -15.17
C THR A 294 3.63 -9.65 -15.97
N VAL A 295 2.66 -8.86 -15.52
CA VAL A 295 1.45 -8.50 -16.26
C VAL A 295 1.47 -6.98 -16.38
N VAL A 296 1.50 -6.47 -17.61
CA VAL A 296 1.51 -5.03 -17.86
C VAL A 296 0.18 -4.61 -18.46
N ALA A 297 -0.51 -3.69 -17.82
CA ALA A 297 -1.81 -3.20 -18.22
C ALA A 297 -1.81 -1.68 -18.41
N THR A 298 -2.60 -1.21 -19.36
CA THR A 298 -2.85 0.21 -19.61
C THR A 298 -4.21 0.39 -20.25
N THR A 299 -4.62 1.60 -20.60
CA THR A 299 -5.88 1.82 -21.33
C THR A 299 -5.71 1.52 -22.83
N PRO A 300 -6.80 1.22 -23.56
CA PRO A 300 -6.73 0.99 -25.01
C PRO A 300 -5.99 2.09 -25.78
N ALA A 301 -6.08 3.34 -25.35
CA ALA A 301 -5.41 4.49 -25.97
C ALA A 301 -3.87 4.41 -25.91
N LEU A 302 -3.31 3.74 -24.89
CA LEU A 302 -1.87 3.60 -24.67
C LEU A 302 -1.34 2.20 -25.02
N ARG A 303 -2.17 1.34 -25.62
CA ARG A 303 -1.84 -0.06 -25.96
C ARG A 303 -0.52 -0.21 -26.73
N ALA A 304 -0.19 0.74 -27.60
CA ALA A 304 1.04 0.71 -28.40
C ALA A 304 2.33 0.70 -27.54
N LYS A 305 2.27 1.11 -26.28
CA LYS A 305 3.40 1.08 -25.34
C LYS A 305 3.67 -0.30 -24.74
N LEU A 306 2.69 -1.20 -24.75
CA LEU A 306 2.77 -2.48 -24.04
C LEU A 306 3.97 -3.37 -24.43
N PRO A 307 4.35 -3.53 -25.72
CA PRO A 307 5.47 -4.42 -26.05
C PRO A 307 6.79 -3.97 -25.43
N GLY A 308 7.09 -2.67 -25.47
CA GLY A 308 8.30 -2.10 -24.85
C GLY A 308 8.25 -2.19 -23.33
N LEU A 309 7.15 -1.72 -22.73
CA LEU A 309 6.97 -1.75 -21.26
C LEU A 309 7.03 -3.16 -20.70
N LEU A 310 6.48 -4.15 -21.42
CA LEU A 310 6.54 -5.54 -20.99
C LEU A 310 7.98 -6.06 -20.97
N ALA A 311 8.76 -5.78 -22.02
CA ALA A 311 10.16 -6.20 -22.07
C ALA A 311 10.97 -5.58 -20.92
N GLN A 312 10.76 -4.30 -20.65
CA GLN A 312 11.41 -3.58 -19.56
C GLN A 312 10.99 -4.13 -18.18
N ALA A 313 9.69 -4.38 -17.98
CA ALA A 313 9.16 -4.92 -16.74
C ALA A 313 9.68 -6.35 -16.48
N GLU A 314 9.77 -7.20 -17.50
CA GLU A 314 10.36 -8.54 -17.36
C GLU A 314 11.85 -8.49 -16.99
N ALA A 315 12.60 -7.52 -17.53
CA ALA A 315 14.00 -7.32 -17.16
C ALA A 315 14.11 -6.84 -15.69
N ALA A 316 13.31 -5.86 -15.30
CA ALA A 316 13.27 -5.34 -13.94
C ALA A 316 12.83 -6.39 -12.91
N ALA A 317 11.89 -7.27 -13.26
CA ALA A 317 11.43 -8.34 -12.38
C ALA A 317 12.55 -9.31 -11.99
N LYS A 318 13.51 -9.57 -12.89
CA LYS A 318 14.68 -10.43 -12.58
C LYS A 318 15.55 -9.82 -11.49
N VAL A 319 15.68 -8.49 -11.47
CA VAL A 319 16.42 -7.77 -10.44
C VAL A 319 15.61 -7.76 -9.14
N ALA A 320 14.34 -7.37 -9.20
CA ALA A 320 13.46 -7.28 -8.04
C ALA A 320 13.32 -8.63 -7.28
N ASP A 321 13.32 -9.76 -7.99
CA ASP A 321 13.26 -11.09 -7.38
C ASP A 321 14.44 -11.37 -6.42
N LEU A 322 15.59 -10.70 -6.59
CA LEU A 322 16.75 -10.82 -5.69
C LEU A 322 16.52 -10.14 -4.33
N TYR A 323 15.57 -9.20 -4.27
CA TYR A 323 15.28 -8.39 -3.09
C TYR A 323 14.00 -8.83 -2.37
N ALA A 324 13.49 -10.03 -2.65
CA ALA A 324 12.35 -10.57 -1.92
C ALA A 324 12.72 -10.84 -0.46
N VAL A 325 11.91 -10.35 0.48
CA VAL A 325 12.17 -10.44 1.93
C VAL A 325 11.04 -11.16 2.64
N GLY A 326 11.38 -12.11 3.51
CA GLY A 326 10.43 -12.81 4.38
C GLY A 326 9.56 -13.87 3.70
N ALA A 327 9.44 -13.83 2.37
CA ALA A 327 8.72 -14.79 1.53
C ALA A 327 9.39 -14.94 0.16
N PRO A 328 9.05 -15.98 -0.62
CA PRO A 328 9.45 -16.06 -2.03
C PRO A 328 8.95 -14.83 -2.82
N PRO A 329 9.61 -14.49 -3.95
CA PRO A 329 9.15 -13.40 -4.81
C PRO A 329 7.70 -13.57 -5.27
N PRO A 330 6.97 -12.47 -5.58
CA PRO A 330 5.60 -12.53 -6.06
C PRO A 330 5.42 -13.47 -7.26
N ASP A 331 4.31 -14.20 -7.31
CA ASP A 331 4.02 -15.10 -8.44
C ASP A 331 4.04 -14.35 -9.78
N ARG A 332 3.52 -13.12 -9.80
CA ARG A 332 3.60 -12.16 -10.91
C ARG A 332 3.61 -10.74 -10.35
N TYR A 333 4.36 -9.83 -10.97
CA TYR A 333 4.23 -8.40 -10.74
C TYR A 333 3.14 -7.82 -11.65
N LEU A 334 2.19 -7.07 -11.09
CA LEU A 334 1.16 -6.38 -11.85
C LEU A 334 1.53 -4.90 -11.99
N VAL A 335 1.79 -4.47 -13.22
CA VAL A 335 2.24 -3.11 -13.55
C VAL A 335 1.16 -2.41 -14.37
N PHE A 336 0.78 -1.21 -13.94
CA PHE A 336 -0.19 -0.35 -14.60
C PHE A 336 0.49 0.90 -15.15
N TYR A 337 0.42 1.10 -16.46
CA TYR A 337 0.90 2.32 -17.10
C TYR A 337 -0.26 3.32 -17.23
N ALA A 338 -0.24 4.37 -16.41
CA ALA A 338 -1.35 5.30 -16.23
C ALA A 338 -1.18 6.56 -17.08
N GLY A 339 -2.17 6.87 -17.91
CA GLY A 339 -2.29 8.20 -18.51
C GLY A 339 -2.67 9.25 -17.47
N ARG A 340 -2.73 10.52 -17.89
CA ARG A 340 -3.08 11.67 -17.03
C ARG A 340 -4.36 11.46 -16.21
N GLY A 341 -5.40 10.90 -16.85
CA GLY A 341 -6.70 10.67 -16.20
C GLY A 341 -6.64 9.55 -15.19
N GLU A 342 -5.99 8.44 -15.58
CA GLU A 342 -5.79 7.26 -14.77
C GLU A 342 -4.93 7.54 -13.54
N TRP A 343 -3.83 8.31 -13.68
CA TRP A 343 -2.93 8.68 -12.59
C TRP A 343 -3.66 9.42 -11.45
N ARG A 344 -4.66 10.23 -11.79
CA ARG A 344 -5.47 10.97 -10.81
C ARG A 344 -6.58 10.13 -10.15
N ARG A 345 -6.92 8.96 -10.68
CA ARG A 345 -8.10 8.19 -10.26
C ARG A 345 -7.76 6.83 -9.68
N TRP A 346 -6.84 6.10 -10.32
CA TRP A 346 -6.45 4.76 -9.87
C TRP A 346 -5.89 4.82 -8.45
N TYR A 347 -6.34 3.87 -7.63
CA TYR A 347 -5.98 3.75 -6.22
C TYR A 347 -6.24 5.01 -5.37
N GLY A 348 -7.10 5.92 -5.84
CA GLY A 348 -7.48 7.15 -5.14
C GLY A 348 -6.68 8.39 -5.56
N GLY A 349 -5.67 8.26 -6.41
CA GLY A 349 -4.86 9.39 -6.89
C GLY A 349 -4.14 10.14 -5.77
N GLY A 350 -4.06 11.48 -5.90
CA GLY A 350 -3.55 12.36 -4.84
C GLY A 350 -2.06 12.22 -4.52
N ARG A 351 -1.27 11.68 -5.47
CA ARG A 351 0.17 11.51 -5.28
C ARG A 351 0.91 12.87 -5.24
N PRO A 352 1.99 12.99 -4.46
CA PRO A 352 2.89 14.13 -4.57
C PRO A 352 3.31 14.40 -6.01
N ARG A 353 3.58 15.67 -6.34
CA ARG A 353 3.85 16.07 -7.74
C ARG A 353 5.10 15.42 -8.32
N TRP A 354 6.08 15.12 -7.49
CA TRP A 354 7.35 14.50 -7.86
C TRP A 354 7.26 12.98 -8.08
N THR A 355 6.12 12.35 -7.80
CA THR A 355 5.97 10.89 -7.92
C THR A 355 5.87 10.45 -9.39
N ALA A 356 6.83 9.65 -9.86
CA ALA A 356 6.86 9.08 -11.20
C ALA A 356 6.27 7.66 -11.28
N GLY A 357 6.32 6.92 -10.16
CA GLY A 357 5.72 5.60 -9.99
C GLY A 357 5.32 5.39 -8.53
N TYR A 358 4.58 4.33 -8.25
CA TYR A 358 4.40 3.83 -6.88
C TYR A 358 4.00 2.36 -6.87
N ALA A 359 4.42 1.64 -5.83
CA ALA A 359 3.84 0.36 -5.41
C ALA A 359 2.71 0.59 -4.39
N VAL A 360 1.59 -0.13 -4.53
CA VAL A 360 0.43 -0.02 -3.64
C VAL A 360 -0.01 -1.39 -3.15
N GLY A 361 -0.07 -1.56 -1.83
CA GLY A 361 -0.54 -2.79 -1.20
C GLY A 361 -2.01 -3.06 -1.52
N VAL A 362 -2.30 -4.24 -2.07
CA VAL A 362 -3.65 -4.69 -2.41
C VAL A 362 -4.12 -5.89 -1.59
N GLY A 363 -3.35 -6.24 -0.55
CA GLY A 363 -3.61 -7.31 0.40
C GLY A 363 -3.08 -8.67 -0.05
N GLY A 364 -2.92 -9.60 0.91
CA GLY A 364 -2.39 -10.93 0.65
C GLY A 364 -0.91 -10.93 0.24
N GLY A 365 -0.14 -9.95 0.72
CA GLY A 365 1.27 -9.73 0.38
C GLY A 365 1.52 -9.09 -0.97
N HIS A 366 0.46 -8.76 -1.73
CA HIS A 366 0.61 -8.24 -3.07
C HIS A 366 0.66 -6.72 -3.11
N HIS A 367 1.50 -6.24 -4.02
CA HIS A 367 1.59 -4.84 -4.40
C HIS A 367 1.37 -4.72 -5.90
N ASP A 368 0.46 -3.83 -6.29
CA ASP A 368 0.34 -3.40 -7.68
C ASP A 368 1.28 -2.22 -7.89
N VAL A 369 1.93 -2.14 -9.05
CA VAL A 369 2.78 -0.99 -9.42
C VAL A 369 2.06 -0.11 -10.41
N VAL A 370 2.15 1.21 -10.24
CA VAL A 370 1.58 2.18 -11.16
C VAL A 370 2.65 3.15 -11.62
N LEU A 371 2.80 3.32 -12.94
CA LEU A 371 3.73 4.25 -13.55
C LEU A 371 2.99 5.44 -14.16
N ASN A 372 3.50 6.65 -13.96
CA ASN A 372 2.93 7.87 -14.52
C ASN A 372 3.44 8.12 -15.94
N ALA A 373 2.61 7.93 -16.96
CA ALA A 373 2.99 8.12 -18.36
C ALA A 373 3.50 9.53 -18.70
N GLU A 374 3.15 10.56 -17.91
CA GLU A 374 3.58 11.94 -18.16
C GLU A 374 4.94 12.28 -17.56
N SER A 375 5.41 11.51 -16.58
CA SER A 375 6.67 11.79 -15.85
C SER A 375 7.86 10.96 -16.33
N LEU A 376 7.64 10.01 -17.25
CA LEU A 376 8.68 9.08 -17.68
C LEU A 376 9.52 9.66 -18.81
N SER A 377 10.82 9.82 -18.54
CA SER A 377 11.81 9.94 -19.61
C SER A 377 12.06 8.55 -20.23
N PRO A 378 12.32 8.44 -21.55
CA PRO A 378 12.56 7.15 -22.19
C PRO A 378 13.72 6.34 -21.59
N THR A 379 14.72 7.02 -21.01
CA THR A 379 15.89 6.40 -20.39
C THR A 379 15.69 6.05 -18.92
N GLY A 380 14.70 6.64 -18.23
CA GLY A 380 14.46 6.43 -16.81
C GLY A 380 13.45 5.33 -16.48
N VAL A 381 12.80 4.74 -17.49
CA VAL A 381 11.77 3.69 -17.28
C VAL A 381 12.37 2.43 -16.67
N ASP A 382 13.57 2.03 -17.08
CA ASP A 382 14.21 0.80 -16.60
C ASP A 382 14.55 0.90 -15.11
N ASP A 383 15.17 2.02 -14.71
CA ASP A 383 15.55 2.30 -13.32
C ASP A 383 14.32 2.42 -12.42
N LEU A 384 13.29 3.15 -12.87
CA LEU A 384 12.04 3.26 -12.13
C LEU A 384 11.32 1.92 -12.00
N LEU A 385 11.28 1.09 -13.06
CA LEU A 385 10.68 -0.24 -12.95
C LEU A 385 11.42 -1.11 -11.95
N ARG A 386 12.76 -1.11 -11.96
CA ARG A 386 13.55 -1.84 -10.95
C ARG A 386 13.25 -1.33 -9.54
N HIS A 387 13.18 -0.03 -9.36
CA HIS A 387 12.82 0.61 -8.10
C HIS A 387 11.43 0.16 -7.61
N GLU A 388 10.39 0.36 -8.42
CA GLU A 388 9.00 0.08 -8.01
C GLU A 388 8.72 -1.42 -7.83
N LEU A 389 9.31 -2.27 -8.67
CA LEU A 389 9.19 -3.72 -8.50
C LEU A 389 9.95 -4.19 -7.25
N THR A 390 11.01 -3.52 -6.84
CA THR A 390 11.71 -3.82 -5.59
C THR A 390 10.82 -3.54 -4.39
N HIS A 391 10.02 -2.46 -4.38
CA HIS A 391 8.99 -2.29 -3.36
C HIS A 391 7.99 -3.43 -3.35
N ALA A 392 7.51 -3.84 -4.53
CA ALA A 392 6.54 -4.93 -4.62
C ALA A 392 7.10 -6.29 -4.15
N ALA A 393 8.42 -6.51 -4.28
CA ALA A 393 9.09 -7.73 -3.84
C ALA A 393 9.47 -7.71 -2.34
N SER A 394 9.85 -6.55 -1.82
CA SER A 394 10.50 -6.43 -0.50
C SER A 394 9.56 -6.00 0.62
N LEU A 395 8.44 -5.33 0.33
CA LEU A 395 7.55 -4.79 1.38
C LEU A 395 6.58 -5.85 1.94
N PRO A 396 6.25 -5.80 3.25
CA PRO A 396 5.25 -6.67 3.86
C PRO A 396 3.82 -6.26 3.48
N ASP A 397 2.83 -7.13 3.78
CA ASP A 397 1.39 -6.93 3.51
C ASP A 397 0.81 -5.58 3.96
N TRP A 398 1.26 -5.07 5.10
CA TRP A 398 0.79 -3.79 5.65
C TRP A 398 1.52 -2.59 5.07
N GLY A 399 2.39 -2.81 4.08
CA GLY A 399 3.28 -1.81 3.51
C GLY A 399 4.23 -1.25 4.57
N TYR A 400 4.54 0.03 4.45
CA TYR A 400 5.39 0.75 5.38
C TYR A 400 4.84 2.17 5.59
N SER A 401 4.91 2.69 6.82
CA SER A 401 4.34 3.98 7.19
C SER A 401 5.21 4.83 8.12
N ASP A 402 6.33 4.30 8.60
CA ASP A 402 7.16 4.96 9.62
C ASP A 402 8.25 5.83 9.03
N ARG A 403 7.98 7.13 8.83
CA ARG A 403 8.91 8.10 8.21
C ARG A 403 10.38 8.04 8.69
N ALA A 404 10.66 7.53 9.88
CA ALA A 404 12.03 7.31 10.37
C ALA A 404 12.83 6.25 9.58
N THR A 405 12.19 5.26 8.95
CA THR A 405 12.89 4.21 8.18
C THR A 405 12.72 4.38 6.67
N TRP A 406 12.28 5.56 6.21
CA TRP A 406 12.03 5.86 4.80
C TRP A 406 13.30 5.73 3.97
N TRP A 407 14.41 6.21 4.52
CA TRP A 407 15.72 6.14 3.89
C TRP A 407 16.14 4.70 3.56
N LEU A 408 15.71 3.72 4.36
CA LEU A 408 16.03 2.31 4.17
C LEU A 408 15.14 1.69 3.09
N VAL A 409 13.84 2.03 3.09
CA VAL A 409 12.87 1.56 2.09
C VAL A 409 13.19 2.08 0.70
N GLU A 410 13.34 3.39 0.57
CA GLU A 410 13.71 4.00 -0.71
C GLU A 410 15.16 3.70 -1.07
N GLY A 411 16.07 3.68 -0.09
CA GLY A 411 17.48 3.39 -0.35
C GLY A 411 17.70 2.00 -0.92
N LEU A 412 16.95 0.99 -0.46
CA LEU A 412 16.99 -0.35 -1.04
C LEU A 412 16.43 -0.38 -2.46
N ALA A 413 15.32 0.31 -2.71
CA ALA A 413 14.71 0.41 -4.04
C ALA A 413 15.61 1.16 -5.03
N GLU A 414 16.26 2.25 -4.59
CA GLU A 414 17.27 2.97 -5.38
C GLU A 414 18.53 2.13 -5.63
N TYR A 415 18.98 1.36 -4.63
CA TYR A 415 20.13 0.47 -4.78
C TYR A 415 19.85 -0.62 -5.83
N ALA A 416 18.68 -1.24 -5.78
CA ALA A 416 18.22 -2.18 -6.80
C ALA A 416 18.01 -1.49 -8.17
N GLY A 417 17.47 -0.27 -8.16
CA GLY A 417 17.29 0.59 -9.32
C GLY A 417 18.60 0.88 -10.05
N ALA A 418 19.68 1.11 -9.30
CA ALA A 418 21.02 1.33 -9.83
C ALA A 418 21.68 0.06 -10.38
N ASP A 419 21.22 -1.14 -9.99
CA ASP A 419 21.61 -2.44 -10.57
C ASP A 419 23.13 -2.61 -10.79
N GLY A 420 23.89 -2.34 -9.72
CA GLY A 420 25.34 -2.48 -9.73
C GLY A 420 26.12 -1.40 -10.51
N GLN A 421 25.45 -0.35 -11.03
CA GLN A 421 26.15 0.78 -11.64
C GLN A 421 27.12 1.43 -10.62
N PRO A 422 28.30 1.90 -11.08
CA PRO A 422 29.22 2.64 -10.23
C PRO A 422 28.55 3.90 -9.67
N VAL A 423 28.79 4.22 -8.40
CA VAL A 423 28.22 5.38 -7.71
C VAL A 423 28.37 6.68 -8.53
N GLY A 424 29.52 6.89 -9.17
CA GLY A 424 29.76 8.08 -10.00
C GLY A 424 28.84 8.25 -11.22
N ARG A 425 28.05 7.22 -11.56
CA ARG A 425 27.03 7.23 -12.62
C ARG A 425 25.60 7.30 -12.09
N TYR A 426 25.41 7.39 -10.78
CA TYR A 426 24.08 7.55 -10.21
C TYR A 426 23.53 8.94 -10.51
N ASP A 427 22.41 8.99 -11.22
CA ASP A 427 21.83 10.23 -11.76
C ASP A 427 21.47 11.25 -10.68
N GLY A 428 21.08 10.81 -9.47
CA GLY A 428 20.72 11.67 -8.34
C GLY A 428 21.89 12.26 -7.57
N LEU A 429 23.15 11.97 -7.95
CA LEU A 429 24.33 12.52 -7.26
C LEU A 429 24.38 14.07 -7.21
N PRO A 430 24.05 14.82 -8.29
CA PRO A 430 24.04 16.28 -8.24
C PRO A 430 23.13 16.85 -7.13
N GLU A 431 21.95 16.25 -6.95
CA GLU A 431 20.97 16.62 -5.93
C GLU A 431 21.47 16.27 -4.53
N VAL A 432 22.14 15.12 -4.35
CA VAL A 432 22.83 14.79 -3.09
C VAL A 432 23.88 15.85 -2.76
N ARG A 433 24.75 16.22 -3.73
CA ARG A 433 25.76 17.28 -3.54
C ARG A 433 25.12 18.61 -3.16
N LYS A 434 23.97 18.94 -3.72
CA LYS A 434 23.24 20.17 -3.39
C LYS A 434 22.68 20.10 -1.97
N LEU A 435 22.07 18.98 -1.59
CA LEU A 435 21.51 18.77 -0.26
C LEU A 435 22.59 18.81 0.84
N VAL A 436 23.72 18.13 0.62
CA VAL A 436 24.85 18.10 1.57
C VAL A 436 25.46 19.50 1.73
N ARG A 437 25.75 20.20 0.62
CA ARG A 437 26.26 21.59 0.67
C ARG A 437 25.24 22.58 1.24
N GLY A 438 23.95 22.26 1.14
CA GLY A 438 22.84 23.03 1.71
C GLY A 438 22.68 22.88 3.22
N GLY A 439 23.57 22.16 3.90
CA GLY A 439 23.56 22.04 5.37
C GLY A 439 22.72 20.88 5.90
N TRP A 440 22.64 19.77 5.18
CA TRP A 440 22.02 18.54 5.70
C TRP A 440 22.63 18.14 7.05
N ASN A 441 21.75 17.96 8.05
CA ASN A 441 22.10 17.71 9.44
C ASN A 441 22.64 16.30 9.73
N GLY A 442 22.76 15.44 8.71
CA GLY A 442 23.25 14.07 8.88
C GLY A 442 22.23 13.08 9.44
N ARG A 443 20.96 13.45 9.56
CA ARG A 443 19.91 12.54 10.06
C ARG A 443 19.27 11.76 8.93
N LEU A 444 19.51 10.43 8.90
CA LEU A 444 18.85 9.49 8.00
C LEU A 444 17.35 9.32 8.32
N ASP A 445 17.01 9.30 9.61
CA ASP A 445 15.63 9.19 10.11
C ASP A 445 14.76 10.43 9.86
N GLY A 446 15.37 11.52 9.40
CA GLY A 446 14.70 12.76 9.03
C GLY A 446 14.68 13.03 7.52
N LEU A 447 15.00 12.02 6.68
CA LEU A 447 15.17 12.24 5.24
C LEU A 447 13.87 12.39 4.47
N THR A 448 12.74 11.84 4.96
CA THR A 448 11.48 11.84 4.21
C THR A 448 11.10 13.25 3.74
N PRO A 449 11.02 13.52 2.43
CA PRO A 449 10.60 14.81 1.90
C PRO A 449 9.17 15.17 2.33
N ALA A 450 8.85 16.46 2.32
CA ALA A 450 7.46 16.92 2.38
C ALA A 450 6.77 16.72 1.02
N ASP A 451 5.44 16.63 1.00
CA ASP A 451 4.67 16.42 -0.23
C ASP A 451 4.86 17.54 -1.26
N ASP A 452 5.15 18.76 -0.78
CA ASP A 452 5.41 19.97 -1.56
C ASP A 452 6.91 20.32 -1.68
N ALA A 453 7.80 19.40 -1.29
CA ALA A 453 9.24 19.61 -1.41
C ALA A 453 9.65 19.81 -2.87
N ALA A 454 10.66 20.67 -3.07
CA ALA A 454 11.25 20.89 -4.38
C ALA A 454 11.97 19.63 -4.90
N ASP A 455 12.00 19.45 -6.22
CA ASP A 455 12.52 18.23 -6.88
C ASP A 455 13.96 17.90 -6.48
N ASP A 456 14.80 18.92 -6.28
CA ASP A 456 16.19 18.77 -5.84
C ASP A 456 16.29 18.26 -4.40
N ARG A 457 15.39 18.69 -3.51
CA ARG A 457 15.30 18.17 -2.15
C ARG A 457 14.83 16.72 -2.15
N VAL A 458 13.89 16.38 -3.04
CA VAL A 458 13.38 15.01 -3.20
C VAL A 458 14.53 14.11 -3.70
N GLY A 459 15.10 14.39 -4.87
CA GLY A 459 16.20 13.61 -5.44
C GLY A 459 17.40 13.49 -4.51
N GLY A 460 17.74 14.55 -3.77
CA GLY A 460 18.81 14.50 -2.78
C GLY A 460 18.49 13.56 -1.62
N SER A 461 17.22 13.44 -1.22
CA SER A 461 16.82 12.53 -0.13
C SER A 461 16.87 11.06 -0.56
N TYR A 462 16.38 10.75 -1.76
CA TYR A 462 16.51 9.41 -2.36
C TYR A 462 17.99 9.03 -2.51
N GLY A 463 18.80 9.95 -3.06
CA GLY A 463 20.22 9.69 -3.26
C GLY A 463 21.02 9.52 -1.96
N VAL A 464 20.66 10.20 -0.87
CA VAL A 464 21.28 9.92 0.44
C VAL A 464 20.88 8.54 0.95
N GLY A 465 19.61 8.14 0.79
CA GLY A 465 19.15 6.78 1.11
C GLY A 465 19.90 5.71 0.33
N TYR A 466 20.03 5.89 -0.99
CA TYR A 466 20.81 5.05 -1.89
C TYR A 466 22.26 4.89 -1.40
N LEU A 467 22.96 5.99 -1.13
CA LEU A 467 24.37 5.95 -0.72
C LEU A 467 24.55 5.29 0.65
N ALA A 468 23.62 5.50 1.59
CA ALA A 468 23.65 4.84 2.89
C ALA A 468 23.48 3.32 2.73
N VAL A 469 22.47 2.87 1.98
CA VAL A 469 22.27 1.43 1.72
C VAL A 469 23.44 0.84 0.93
N ARG A 470 23.93 1.54 -0.09
CA ARG A 470 25.11 1.13 -0.87
C ARG A 470 26.32 0.89 0.02
N HIS A 471 26.60 1.80 0.95
CA HIS A 471 27.71 1.67 1.90
C HIS A 471 27.56 0.44 2.80
N LEU A 472 26.35 0.20 3.31
CA LEU A 472 26.06 -1.01 4.09
C LEU A 472 26.28 -2.29 3.26
N VAL A 473 25.83 -2.30 2.01
CA VAL A 473 26.03 -3.46 1.12
C VAL A 473 27.52 -3.66 0.81
N ASP A 474 28.27 -2.60 0.50
CA ASP A 474 29.71 -2.69 0.22
C ASP A 474 30.50 -3.23 1.44
N ARG A 475 30.06 -2.92 2.66
CA ARG A 475 30.74 -3.31 3.90
C ARG A 475 30.34 -4.69 4.43
N TYR A 476 29.07 -5.07 4.32
CA TYR A 476 28.53 -6.28 4.97
C TYR A 476 27.94 -7.31 4.00
N GLY A 477 27.77 -6.94 2.73
CA GLY A 477 27.10 -7.75 1.73
C GLY A 477 25.57 -7.61 1.77
N GLU A 478 24.98 -7.86 0.60
CA GLU A 478 23.55 -7.65 0.34
C GLU A 478 22.65 -8.45 1.28
N GLN A 479 22.96 -9.74 1.53
CA GLN A 479 22.13 -10.59 2.38
C GLN A 479 22.00 -10.04 3.81
N ARG A 480 23.07 -9.51 4.40
CA ARG A 480 23.00 -8.92 5.74
C ARG A 480 22.17 -7.64 5.77
N VAL A 481 22.21 -6.86 4.68
CA VAL A 481 21.35 -5.68 4.53
C VAL A 481 19.88 -6.09 4.38
N LEU A 482 19.58 -7.16 3.66
CA LEU A 482 18.22 -7.71 3.59
C LEU A 482 17.73 -8.26 4.94
N ASP A 483 18.62 -8.87 5.73
CA ASP A 483 18.29 -9.32 7.09
C ASP A 483 18.01 -8.12 8.02
N PHE A 484 18.79 -7.05 7.91
CA PHE A 484 18.53 -5.78 8.59
C PHE A 484 17.20 -5.16 8.15
N PHE A 485 16.95 -5.11 6.85
CA PHE A 485 15.70 -4.62 6.27
C PHE A 485 14.49 -5.40 6.81
N ARG A 486 14.58 -6.73 6.84
CA ARG A 486 13.56 -7.58 7.44
C ARG A 486 13.29 -7.22 8.90
N ALA A 487 14.33 -7.17 9.72
CA ALA A 487 14.19 -6.89 11.14
C ALA A 487 13.52 -5.53 11.40
N VAL A 488 13.87 -4.51 10.63
CA VAL A 488 13.31 -3.15 10.77
C VAL A 488 11.91 -3.04 10.17
N VAL A 489 11.73 -3.44 8.92
CA VAL A 489 10.51 -3.14 8.14
C VAL A 489 9.43 -4.20 8.32
N HIS A 490 9.81 -5.48 8.41
CA HIS A 490 8.86 -6.59 8.61
C HIS A 490 8.62 -6.86 10.09
N ASP A 491 9.69 -7.03 10.87
CA ASP A 491 9.56 -7.43 12.27
C ASP A 491 9.35 -6.23 13.22
N ARG A 492 9.41 -4.99 12.67
CA ARG A 492 9.22 -3.72 13.39
C ARG A 492 10.14 -3.54 14.60
N ARG A 493 11.36 -4.06 14.49
CA ARG A 493 12.41 -3.84 15.49
C ARG A 493 13.03 -2.46 15.31
N SER A 494 13.59 -1.93 16.39
CA SER A 494 14.32 -0.66 16.30
C SER A 494 15.59 -0.84 15.46
N VAL A 495 16.06 0.26 14.85
CA VAL A 495 17.30 0.24 14.04
C VAL A 495 18.52 -0.11 14.89
N GLU A 496 18.53 0.24 16.18
CA GLU A 496 19.57 -0.13 17.15
C GLU A 496 19.66 -1.64 17.30
N GLU A 497 18.54 -2.26 17.64
CA GLU A 497 18.44 -3.71 17.83
C GLU A 497 18.75 -4.50 16.55
N ALA A 498 18.24 -4.01 15.42
CA ALA A 498 18.45 -4.66 14.13
C ALA A 498 19.91 -4.54 13.67
N SER A 499 20.56 -3.41 13.93
CA SER A 499 21.97 -3.19 13.56
C SER A 499 22.89 -4.12 14.34
N ASP A 500 22.68 -4.24 15.65
CA ASP A 500 23.46 -5.17 16.49
C ASP A 500 23.31 -6.62 16.01
N GLN A 501 22.10 -7.03 15.60
CA GLN A 501 21.88 -8.38 15.11
C GLN A 501 22.48 -8.63 13.72
N ALA A 502 22.22 -7.75 12.75
CA ALA A 502 22.57 -7.98 11.36
C ALA A 502 24.06 -7.69 11.08
N PHE A 503 24.61 -6.67 11.73
CA PHE A 503 25.96 -6.19 11.48
C PHE A 503 26.93 -6.46 12.64
N GLY A 504 26.42 -6.65 13.86
CA GLY A 504 27.26 -6.77 15.05
C GLY A 504 27.83 -5.43 15.52
N GLU A 505 27.23 -4.31 15.09
CA GLU A 505 27.69 -2.96 15.38
C GLU A 505 26.53 -2.06 15.85
N GLN A 506 26.83 -1.20 16.82
CA GLN A 506 25.87 -0.22 17.33
C GLN A 506 25.44 0.72 16.22
N TRP A 507 24.12 0.92 16.10
CA TRP A 507 23.55 1.78 15.05
C TRP A 507 24.12 3.19 15.06
N SER A 508 24.40 3.80 16.21
CA SER A 508 24.97 5.15 16.28
C SER A 508 26.32 5.27 15.56
N THR A 509 27.21 4.29 15.75
CA THR A 509 28.51 4.25 15.07
C THR A 509 28.34 3.99 13.57
N LEU A 510 27.44 3.06 13.21
CA LEU A 510 27.19 2.73 11.82
C LEU A 510 26.50 3.87 11.04
N HIS A 511 25.58 4.58 11.71
CA HIS A 511 24.93 5.78 11.19
C HIS A 511 25.97 6.86 10.88
N ASP A 512 26.87 7.15 11.82
CA ASP A 512 27.92 8.16 11.63
C ASP A 512 28.86 7.78 10.47
N ASP A 513 29.16 6.49 10.31
CA ASP A 513 29.94 5.95 9.18
C ASP A 513 29.21 6.14 7.84
N CYS A 514 27.91 5.79 7.77
CA CYS A 514 27.08 6.05 6.58
C CYS A 514 27.03 7.55 6.23
N VAL A 515 26.85 8.43 7.22
CA VAL A 515 26.84 9.89 7.00
C VAL A 515 28.20 10.38 6.53
N GLY A 516 29.28 9.84 7.09
CA GLY A 516 30.66 10.11 6.66
C GLY A 516 30.87 9.73 5.19
N TYR A 517 30.44 8.53 4.79
CA TYR A 517 30.50 8.06 3.42
C TYR A 517 29.72 8.97 2.46
N VAL A 518 28.47 9.29 2.79
CA VAL A 518 27.63 10.21 1.98
C VAL A 518 28.34 11.54 1.77
N ARG A 519 28.91 12.13 2.82
CA ARG A 519 29.65 13.39 2.75
C ARG A 519 30.92 13.27 1.92
N ALA A 520 31.62 12.14 1.98
CA ALA A 520 32.83 11.91 1.19
C ALA A 520 32.53 11.77 -0.31
N VAL A 521 31.44 11.10 -0.68
CA VAL A 521 31.00 10.95 -2.08
C VAL A 521 30.43 12.27 -2.64
N ALA A 522 29.74 13.03 -1.79
CA ALA A 522 29.11 14.30 -2.17
C ALA A 522 30.04 15.53 -2.07
N GLY A 523 31.20 15.37 -1.44
CA GLY A 523 32.18 16.43 -1.15
C GLY A 523 32.92 16.99 -2.35
#